data_AF-A0AAF0TZC7-F1
#
_entry.id   AF-A0AAF0TZC7-F1
#
_cell.length_a   1.000
_cell.length_b   1.000
_cell.length_c   1.000
_cell.angle_alpha   90.00
_cell.angle_beta   90.00
_cell.angle_gamma   90.00
#
_symmetry.space_group_name_H-M   'P 1'
#
loop_
_entity.id
_entity.type
_entity.pdbx_description
1 polymer ?
#
loop_
_entity_poly.entity_id
_entity_poly.type
_entity_poly.pdbx_seq_one_letter_code
_entity_poly.pdbx_strand_id
1 'polypeptide(L)'
;MTWKHIWRTSIPHKVACFAWLLAKEAALTQDNLMKRKITMCSRCFLCGVKAEIVSPLFLYCKVTEQLWRIFFNFKGISWIMPGKIMEALQIWEETGSMEKNKSRWRIVPTCIRWTI
;
A
#
# COMPACT_ATOMS: atom_id res chain seq x y z
N MET A 1 3.10 -10.49 7.35
CA MET A 1 4.21 -9.53 7.56
C MET A 1 4.33 -9.19 9.04
N THR A 2 5.45 -9.55 9.69
CA THR A 2 5.73 -9.08 11.06
C THR A 2 6.24 -7.63 11.00
N TRP A 3 5.96 -6.80 12.01
CA TRP A 3 6.47 -5.42 12.11
C TRP A 3 7.98 -5.34 11.82
N LYS A 4 8.72 -6.39 12.18
CA LYS A 4 10.14 -6.56 11.89
C LYS A 4 10.50 -6.32 10.42
N HIS A 5 9.64 -6.67 9.45
CA HIS A 5 9.93 -6.43 8.03
C HIS A 5 9.82 -4.96 7.62
N ILE A 6 8.86 -4.23 8.20
CA ILE A 6 8.70 -2.79 7.93
C ILE A 6 9.92 -2.04 8.46
N TRP A 7 10.40 -2.41 9.65
CA TRP A 7 11.50 -1.71 10.33
C TRP A 7 12.91 -2.21 9.98
N ARG A 8 13.07 -3.42 9.43
CA ARG A 8 14.38 -3.97 9.04
C ARG A 8 14.77 -3.72 7.57
N THR A 9 13.88 -3.12 6.77
CA THR A 9 14.22 -2.79 5.39
C THR A 9 15.07 -1.52 5.34
N SER A 10 16.00 -1.45 4.38
CA SER A 10 16.84 -0.26 4.15
C SER A 10 16.02 0.81 3.44
N ILE A 11 15.03 1.37 4.14
CA ILE A 11 14.17 2.45 3.66
C ILE A 11 14.25 3.64 4.63
N PRO A 12 14.00 4.87 4.16
CA PRO A 12 13.95 6.03 5.04
C PRO A 12 12.88 5.84 6.14
N HIS A 13 13.18 6.29 7.36
CA HIS A 13 12.30 6.10 8.52
C HIS A 13 10.87 6.64 8.30
N LYS A 14 10.73 7.78 7.61
CA LYS A 14 9.42 8.37 7.27
C LYS A 14 8.56 7.42 6.43
N VAL A 15 9.19 6.69 5.50
CA VAL A 15 8.54 5.73 4.61
C VAL A 15 8.13 4.47 5.39
N ALA A 16 8.95 4.02 6.34
CA ALA A 16 8.61 2.93 7.26
C ALA A 16 7.42 3.29 8.17
N CYS A 17 7.40 4.50 8.75
CA CYS A 17 6.27 5.00 9.53
C CYS A 17 4.98 5.03 8.71
N PHE A 18 5.06 5.49 7.46
CA PHE A 18 3.92 5.50 6.57
C PHE A 18 3.40 4.10 6.26
N ALA A 19 4.30 3.17 5.91
CA ALA A 19 3.93 1.76 5.69
C ALA A 19 3.24 1.14 6.92
N TRP A 20 3.71 1.48 8.13
CA TRP A 20 3.09 1.06 9.38
C TRP A 20 1.68 1.63 9.56
N LEU A 21 1.49 2.93 9.29
CA LEU A 21 0.17 3.56 9.34
C LEU A 21 -0.80 2.93 8.34
N LEU A 22 -0.34 2.60 7.13
CA LEU A 22 -1.14 1.90 6.12
C LEU A 22 -1.54 0.49 6.58
N ALA A 23 -0.59 -0.27 7.13
CA ALA A 23 -0.83 -1.58 7.71
C ALA A 23 -1.86 -1.56 8.85
N LYS A 24 -1.95 -0.45 9.57
CA LYS A 24 -2.93 -0.23 10.65
C LYS A 24 -4.22 0.45 10.21
N GLU A 25 -4.41 0.69 8.91
CA GLU A 25 -5.52 1.48 8.36
C GLU A 25 -5.68 2.85 9.05
N ALA A 26 -4.57 3.43 9.53
CA ALA A 26 -4.53 4.63 10.35
C ALA A 26 -3.89 5.85 9.65
N ALA A 27 -3.58 5.72 8.34
CA ALA A 27 -3.07 6.82 7.54
C ALA A 27 -4.11 7.96 7.43
N LEU A 28 -3.64 9.18 7.15
CA LEU A 28 -4.45 10.41 7.09
C LEU A 28 -5.34 10.50 5.84
N THR A 29 -6.13 9.46 5.59
CA THR A 29 -7.21 9.49 4.60
C THR A 29 -8.41 10.27 5.13
N GLN A 30 -9.23 10.80 4.23
CA GLN A 30 -10.42 11.56 4.62
C GLN A 30 -11.34 10.78 5.55
N ASP A 31 -11.51 9.46 5.36
CA ASP A 31 -12.30 8.62 6.27
C ASP A 31 -11.77 8.65 7.72
N ASN A 32 -10.45 8.57 7.88
CA ASN A 32 -9.82 8.66 9.20
C ASN A 32 -9.86 10.07 9.80
N LEU A 33 -9.86 11.11 8.97
CA LEU A 33 -10.04 12.49 9.42
C LEU A 33 -11.48 12.74 9.88
N MET A 34 -12.47 12.21 9.16
CA MET A 34 -13.88 12.28 9.55
C MET A 34 -14.14 11.55 10.88
N LYS A 35 -13.51 10.38 11.10
CA LYS A 35 -13.53 9.68 12.40
C LYS A 35 -12.94 10.54 13.55
N ARG A 36 -12.07 11.50 13.23
CA ARG A 36 -11.52 12.49 14.17
C ARG A 36 -12.33 13.79 14.23
N LYS A 37 -13.58 13.78 13.72
CA LYS A 37 -14.52 14.91 13.70
C LYS A 37 -14.06 16.09 12.84
N ILE A 38 -13.24 15.85 11.82
CA ILE A 38 -12.86 16.86 10.81
C ILE A 38 -13.83 16.74 9.62
N THR A 39 -14.60 17.80 9.34
CA THR A 39 -15.58 17.82 8.26
C THR A 39 -14.89 17.86 6.89
N MET A 40 -15.11 16.83 6.07
CA MET A 40 -14.53 16.67 4.73
C MET A 40 -15.56 15.99 3.81
N CYS A 41 -15.45 16.20 2.49
CA CYS A 41 -16.18 15.38 1.51
C CYS A 41 -15.36 14.11 1.24
N SER A 42 -15.92 12.92 1.53
CA SER A 42 -15.22 11.65 1.31
C SER A 42 -15.18 11.28 -0.17
N ARG A 43 -14.18 11.79 -0.88
CA ARG A 43 -13.85 11.44 -2.27
C ARG A 43 -12.34 11.29 -2.41
N CYS A 44 -11.94 10.15 -2.96
CA CYS A 44 -10.56 9.82 -3.28
C CYS A 44 -9.90 10.93 -4.08
N PHE A 45 -8.83 11.51 -3.54
CA PHE A 45 -8.10 12.61 -4.19
C PHE A 45 -7.59 12.26 -5.60
N LEU A 46 -7.26 10.99 -5.85
CA LEU A 46 -6.68 10.55 -7.13
C LEU A 46 -7.73 10.31 -8.23
N CYS A 47 -8.84 9.63 -7.90
CA CYS A 47 -9.82 9.23 -8.91
C CYS A 47 -11.13 10.02 -8.84
N GLY A 48 -11.43 10.70 -7.74
CA GLY A 48 -12.65 11.49 -7.53
C GLY A 48 -13.96 10.70 -7.46
N VAL A 49 -13.92 9.38 -7.63
CA VAL A 49 -15.12 8.53 -7.78
C VAL A 49 -15.57 7.91 -6.44
N LYS A 50 -14.67 7.21 -5.75
CA LYS A 50 -14.99 6.44 -4.53
C LYS A 50 -14.60 7.22 -3.28
N ALA A 51 -15.18 6.87 -2.14
CA ALA A 51 -14.74 7.36 -0.82
C ALA A 51 -13.24 7.10 -0.60
N GLU A 52 -12.56 8.06 0.04
CA GLU A 52 -11.14 7.91 0.35
C GLU A 52 -10.95 7.11 1.64
N ILE A 53 -10.78 5.80 1.46
CA ILE A 53 -10.48 4.85 2.53
C ILE A 53 -9.11 4.26 2.23
N VAL A 54 -8.33 3.96 3.27
CA VAL A 54 -6.93 3.50 3.15
C VAL A 54 -6.78 2.33 2.17
N SER A 55 -7.41 1.18 2.41
CA SER A 55 -7.26 0.00 1.55
C SER A 55 -7.72 0.27 0.10
N PRO A 56 -8.92 0.84 -0.16
CA PRO A 56 -9.32 1.26 -1.50
C PRO A 56 -8.34 2.22 -2.19
N LEU A 57 -7.81 3.23 -1.49
CA LEU A 57 -6.89 4.21 -2.06
C LEU A 57 -5.59 3.55 -2.52
N PHE A 58 -4.99 2.70 -1.69
CA PHE A 58 -3.65 2.14 -1.94
C PHE A 58 -3.64 0.78 -2.66
N LEU A 59 -4.80 0.21 -2.96
CA LEU A 59 -4.94 -1.09 -3.64
C LEU A 59 -5.82 -1.02 -4.89
N TYR A 60 -6.97 -0.33 -4.81
CA TYR A 60 -8.06 -0.44 -5.80
C TYR A 60 -8.42 0.88 -6.49
N CYS A 61 -7.80 1.98 -6.09
CA CYS A 61 -7.98 3.24 -6.79
C CYS A 61 -7.46 3.08 -8.22
N LYS A 62 -8.19 3.58 -9.22
CA LYS A 62 -7.85 3.45 -10.63
C LYS A 62 -6.40 3.87 -10.95
N VAL A 63 -5.88 4.90 -10.27
CA VAL A 63 -4.48 5.36 -10.43
C VAL A 63 -3.52 4.34 -9.81
N THR A 64 -3.76 3.96 -8.56
CA THR A 64 -2.94 2.99 -7.83
C THR A 64 -2.90 1.62 -8.49
N GLU A 65 -4.05 1.13 -8.94
CA GLU A 65 -4.20 -0.13 -9.66
C GLU A 65 -3.35 -0.13 -10.94
N GLN A 66 -3.32 0.99 -11.67
CA GLN A 66 -2.45 1.12 -12.85
C GLN A 66 -0.96 1.04 -12.49
N LEU A 67 -0.51 1.70 -11.42
CA LEU A 67 0.88 1.61 -10.96
C LEU A 67 1.27 0.17 -10.61
N TRP A 68 0.39 -0.53 -9.90
CA TRP A 68 0.56 -1.94 -9.60
C TRP A 68 0.62 -2.80 -10.86
N ARG A 69 -0.32 -2.60 -11.80
CA ARG A 69 -0.34 -3.33 -13.08
C ARG A 69 0.91 -3.10 -13.91
N ILE A 70 1.45 -1.89 -13.94
CA ILE A 70 2.73 -1.59 -14.64
C ILE A 70 3.85 -2.45 -14.04
N PHE A 71 3.96 -2.50 -12.71
CA PHE A 71 4.97 -3.33 -12.04
C PHE A 71 4.76 -4.82 -12.31
N PHE A 72 3.53 -5.31 -12.19
CA PHE A 72 3.19 -6.71 -12.41
C PHE A 72 3.46 -7.17 -13.85
N ASN A 73 3.06 -6.36 -14.82
CA ASN A 73 3.33 -6.64 -16.23
C ASN A 73 4.83 -6.65 -16.52
N PHE A 74 5.58 -5.69 -15.97
CA PHE A 74 7.04 -5.65 -16.11
C PHE A 74 7.71 -6.90 -15.52
N LYS A 75 7.15 -7.45 -14.43
CA LYS A 75 7.65 -8.67 -13.79
C LYS A 75 7.06 -9.97 -14.33
N GLY A 76 6.06 -9.92 -15.20
CA GLY A 76 5.34 -11.11 -15.67
C GLY A 76 4.57 -11.83 -14.56
N ILE A 77 4.13 -11.11 -13.52
CA ILE A 77 3.43 -11.69 -12.37
C ILE A 77 1.92 -11.53 -12.57
N SER A 78 1.19 -12.65 -12.50
CA SER A 78 -0.27 -12.59 -12.35
C SER A 78 -0.62 -12.33 -10.89
N TRP A 79 -1.23 -11.18 -10.62
CA TRP A 79 -1.54 -10.75 -9.25
C TRP A 79 -3.02 -10.44 -9.08
N ILE A 80 -3.62 -11.00 -8.03
CA ILE A 80 -4.97 -10.68 -7.58
C ILE A 80 -4.84 -9.85 -6.31
N MET A 81 -5.37 -8.64 -6.33
CA MET A 81 -5.22 -7.71 -5.22
C MET A 81 -6.14 -8.09 -4.04
N PRO A 82 -5.60 -8.32 -2.82
CA PRO A 82 -6.39 -8.64 -1.62
C PRO A 82 -7.16 -7.45 -1.07
N GLY A 83 -8.19 -7.71 -0.26
CA GLY A 83 -9.11 -6.69 0.24
C GLY A 83 -8.47 -5.68 1.20
N LYS A 84 -7.42 -6.08 1.91
CA LYS A 84 -6.73 -5.26 2.92
C LYS A 84 -5.24 -5.17 2.66
N ILE A 85 -4.64 -4.04 3.06
CA ILE A 85 -3.19 -3.81 2.91
C ILE A 85 -2.37 -4.87 3.65
N MET A 86 -2.81 -5.29 4.84
CA MET A 86 -2.11 -6.33 5.61
C MET A 86 -2.06 -7.67 4.90
N GLU A 87 -3.16 -8.08 4.26
CA GLU A 87 -3.25 -9.30 3.47
C GLU A 87 -2.35 -9.18 2.23
N ALA A 88 -2.40 -8.04 1.52
CA ALA A 88 -1.52 -7.76 0.39
C ALA A 88 -0.04 -7.85 0.77
N LEU A 89 0.34 -7.35 1.94
CA LEU A 89 1.71 -7.44 2.46
C LEU A 89 2.10 -8.87 2.90
N GLN A 90 1.16 -9.68 3.37
CA GLN A 90 1.41 -11.09 3.70
C GLN A 90 1.69 -11.89 2.43
N ILE A 91 0.78 -11.84 1.46
CA ILE A 91 0.93 -12.53 0.16
C ILE A 91 2.22 -12.07 -0.53
N TRP A 92 2.54 -10.77 -0.46
CA TRP A 92 3.75 -10.24 -1.07
C TRP A 92 5.03 -10.88 -0.53
N GLU A 93 5.11 -11.10 0.79
CA GLU A 93 6.29 -11.75 1.39
C GLU A 93 6.36 -13.23 0.99
N GLU A 94 5.22 -13.90 0.90
CA GLU A 94 5.12 -15.31 0.46
C GLU A 94 5.58 -15.46 -0.99
N THR A 95 5.09 -14.61 -1.90
CA THR A 95 5.53 -14.59 -3.31
C THR A 95 7.03 -14.26 -3.44
N GLY A 96 7.53 -13.38 -2.57
CA GLY A 96 8.93 -12.98 -2.52
C GLY A 96 9.91 -14.02 -2.02
N SER A 97 9.43 -15.15 -1.49
CA SER A 97 10.28 -16.22 -0.98
C SER A 97 11.22 -16.79 -2.05
N MET A 98 10.76 -16.78 -3.32
CA MET A 98 11.47 -17.27 -4.50
C MET A 98 12.37 -16.21 -5.18
N GLU A 99 12.33 -14.96 -4.73
CA GLU A 99 13.08 -13.87 -5.36
C GLU A 99 14.56 -13.89 -4.97
N LYS A 100 15.44 -13.76 -5.97
CA LYS A 100 16.90 -13.73 -5.78
C LYS A 100 17.32 -12.54 -4.92
N ASN A 101 16.64 -11.39 -5.06
CA ASN A 101 16.94 -10.18 -4.32
C ASN A 101 15.80 -9.80 -3.36
N LYS A 102 15.76 -10.48 -2.21
CA LYS A 102 14.72 -10.30 -1.19
C LYS A 102 14.65 -8.88 -0.63
N SER A 103 15.77 -8.16 -0.54
CA SER A 103 15.77 -6.78 -0.01
C SER A 103 15.06 -5.82 -0.96
N ARG A 104 15.35 -5.90 -2.28
CA ARG A 104 14.65 -5.09 -3.29
C ARG A 104 13.18 -5.49 -3.41
N TRP A 105 12.87 -6.78 -3.33
CA TRP A 105 11.48 -7.24 -3.37
C TRP A 105 10.64 -6.65 -2.23
N ARG A 106 11.17 -6.64 -1.01
CA ARG A 106 10.45 -6.16 0.18
C ARG A 106 10.12 -4.67 0.16
N ILE A 107 10.89 -3.85 -0.56
CA ILE A 107 10.66 -2.40 -0.58
C ILE A 107 9.61 -1.97 -1.61
N VAL A 108 9.37 -2.75 -2.67
CA VAL A 108 8.49 -2.38 -3.79
C VAL A 108 7.09 -1.95 -3.35
N PRO A 109 6.37 -2.71 -2.49
CA PRO A 109 5.03 -2.31 -2.08
C PRO A 109 4.99 -0.99 -1.33
N THR A 110 6.05 -0.70 -0.60
CA THR A 110 6.17 0.54 0.15
C THR A 110 6.50 1.69 -0.79
N CYS A 111 7.38 1.48 -1.78
CA CYS A 111 7.71 2.47 -2.80
C CYS A 111 6.49 2.87 -3.62
N ILE A 112 5.73 1.91 -4.15
CA ILE A 112 4.52 2.19 -4.98
C ILE A 112 3.47 2.95 -4.17
N ARG A 113 3.30 2.62 -2.88
CA ARG A 113 2.34 3.34 -2.04
C ARG A 113 2.83 4.72 -1.60
N TRP A 114 4.14 4.94 -1.52
CA TRP A 114 4.72 6.24 -1.16
C TRP A 114 4.69 7.24 -2.33
N THR A 115 4.60 6.78 -3.57
CA THR A 115 4.44 7.67 -4.74
C THR A 115 3.03 8.25 -4.87
N ILE A 116 2.10 7.78 -4.05
CA ILE A 116 0.70 8.22 -3.95
C ILE A 116 0.57 9.12 -2.73
#